data_AF-M7ZJG1-F1
#
_entry.id   AF-M7ZJG1-F1
#
_cell.length_a   1.000
_cell.length_b   1.000
_cell.length_c   1.000
_cell.angle_alpha   90.00
_cell.angle_beta   90.00
_cell.angle_gamma   90.00
#
_symmetry.space_group_name_H-M   'P 1'
#
loop_
_entity.id
_entity.type
_entity.pdbx_description
1 polymer ?
#
loop_
_entity_poly.entity_id
_entity_poly.type
_entity_poly.pdbx_seq_one_letter_code
_entity_poly.pdbx_strand_id
1 'polypeptide(L)'
;MESGSGAMHNMTDEELLWRASMVPRIKSTPKHGIVPKVAFLFLVRGDVPLRPLWDKFFDGHEGLYSIYVHTSPDYTGSPTPLSPAVSSRASWGNINLMDAERRLLGNALLDVANARFALLSESCIPILGFPALYAYLTGSNTSFVDSFDRRDGRARHREFFAERNISLAQWRKGAQWFEMDRALALEVVSDETYYGPVCAVFARKFKPEALDALLELAPKLFASGN
;
A
#
# COMPACT_ATOMS: atom_id res chain seq x y z
N MET A 1 16.79 -14.11 -21.74
CA MET A 1 15.65 -14.37 -20.85
C MET A 1 16.17 -14.40 -19.43
N GLU A 2 16.21 -13.25 -18.76
CA GLU A 2 16.42 -13.19 -17.32
C GLU A 2 15.09 -12.76 -16.71
N SER A 3 14.37 -13.73 -16.16
CA SER A 3 13.20 -13.47 -15.33
C SER A 3 13.68 -12.86 -14.01
N GLY A 4 13.36 -11.59 -13.80
CA GLY A 4 13.63 -10.91 -12.53
C GLY A 4 13.01 -11.68 -11.37
N SER A 5 13.90 -12.22 -10.54
CA SER A 5 13.59 -12.94 -9.31
C SER A 5 12.79 -12.04 -8.37
N GLY A 6 11.50 -12.35 -8.20
CA GLY A 6 10.75 -11.85 -7.06
C GLY A 6 11.28 -12.55 -5.82
N ALA A 7 12.21 -11.91 -5.13
CA ALA A 7 12.87 -12.47 -3.97
C ALA A 7 11.87 -12.61 -2.83
N MET A 8 11.33 -13.82 -2.65
CA MET A 8 10.96 -14.30 -1.32
C MET A 8 12.24 -14.28 -0.48
N HIS A 9 12.46 -13.20 0.25
CA HIS A 9 13.60 -13.06 1.13
C HIS A 9 13.27 -13.70 2.49
N ASN A 10 14.22 -14.41 3.09
CA ASN A 10 14.05 -14.99 4.43
C ASN A 10 14.35 -13.96 5.55
N MET A 11 14.04 -12.68 5.32
CA MET A 11 14.29 -11.59 6.27
C MET A 11 13.17 -11.53 7.31
N THR A 12 13.56 -11.26 8.55
CA THR A 12 12.68 -10.78 9.62
C THR A 12 12.12 -9.39 9.29
N ASP A 13 11.09 -8.93 10.02
CA ASP A 13 10.57 -7.57 9.83
C ASP A 13 11.62 -6.49 10.12
N GLU A 14 12.45 -6.70 11.14
CA GLU A 14 13.53 -5.77 11.49
C GLU A 14 14.54 -5.65 10.35
N GLU A 15 15.01 -6.78 9.82
CA GLU A 15 15.95 -6.81 8.68
C GLU A 15 15.32 -6.22 7.41
N LEU A 16 14.04 -6.52 7.17
CA LEU A 16 13.29 -5.98 6.04
C LEU A 16 13.21 -4.46 6.13
N LEU A 17 12.75 -3.92 7.26
CA LEU A 17 12.55 -2.48 7.44
C LEU A 17 13.88 -1.74 7.43
N TRP A 18 14.93 -2.30 8.05
CA TRP A 18 16.29 -1.76 7.98
C TRP A 18 16.83 -1.70 6.55
N ARG A 19 16.58 -2.75 5.75
CA ARG A 19 17.01 -2.75 4.34
C ARG A 19 16.16 -1.81 3.49
N ALA A 20 14.86 -1.74 3.74
CA ALA A 20 13.92 -0.88 3.03
C ALA A 20 14.19 0.61 3.29
N SER A 21 14.71 0.97 4.47
CA SER A 21 15.07 2.35 4.82
C SER A 21 16.39 2.83 4.21
N MET A 22 17.16 1.96 3.56
CA MET A 22 18.40 2.36 2.90
C MET A 22 18.15 3.25 1.69
N VAL A 23 18.88 4.37 1.61
CA VAL A 23 18.80 5.32 0.49
C VAL A 23 20.12 5.42 -0.27
N PRO A 24 20.09 5.46 -1.62
CA PRO A 24 21.31 5.67 -2.42
C PRO A 24 21.97 7.02 -2.10
N ARG A 25 23.28 7.00 -1.80
CA ARG A 25 24.06 8.24 -1.61
C ARG A 25 24.45 8.91 -2.92
N ILE A 26 24.53 8.13 -4.00
CA ILE A 26 24.75 8.64 -5.35
C ILE A 26 23.38 8.99 -5.94
N LYS A 27 23.11 10.28 -6.11
CA LYS A 27 21.82 10.78 -6.63
C LYS A 27 21.69 10.69 -8.15
N SER A 28 22.81 10.50 -8.87
CA SER A 28 22.75 10.33 -10.33
C SER A 28 22.09 8.99 -10.65
N THR A 29 21.01 9.02 -11.42
CA THR A 29 20.37 7.82 -11.93
C THR A 29 21.30 7.10 -12.93
N PRO A 30 21.23 5.76 -13.04
CA PRO A 30 21.97 5.03 -14.06
C PRO A 30 21.73 5.61 -15.46
N LYS A 31 22.72 5.53 -16.36
CA LYS A 31 22.65 6.09 -17.73
C LYS A 31 21.44 5.62 -18.56
N HIS A 32 20.83 4.50 -18.19
CA HIS A 32 19.67 3.90 -18.86
C HIS A 32 18.32 4.34 -18.24
N GLY A 33 18.34 5.20 -17.21
CA GLY A 33 17.16 5.60 -16.46
C GLY A 33 16.58 4.45 -15.62
N ILE A 34 15.82 4.81 -14.59
CA ILE A 34 14.93 3.87 -13.90
C ILE A 34 13.53 4.27 -14.34
N VAL A 35 12.79 3.34 -14.96
CA VAL A 35 11.39 3.57 -15.28
C VAL A 35 10.60 3.50 -13.98
N PRO A 36 9.91 4.59 -13.57
CA PRO A 36 9.19 4.59 -12.31
C PRO A 36 8.03 3.61 -12.38
N LYS A 37 7.79 2.88 -11.28
CA LYS A 37 6.66 1.98 -11.13
C LYS A 37 5.72 2.47 -10.05
N VAL A 38 4.46 2.08 -10.19
CA VAL A 38 3.46 2.16 -9.12
C VAL A 38 3.36 0.80 -8.43
N ALA A 39 3.65 0.76 -7.13
CA ALA A 39 3.46 -0.41 -6.29
C ALA A 39 2.02 -0.45 -5.74
N PHE A 40 1.26 -1.46 -6.14
CA PHE A 40 -0.08 -1.71 -5.66
C PHE A 40 -0.02 -2.69 -4.48
N LEU A 41 -0.39 -2.21 -3.28
CA LEU A 41 -0.29 -2.93 -2.02
C LEU A 41 -1.69 -3.40 -1.61
N PHE A 42 -2.02 -4.66 -1.87
CA PHE A 42 -3.29 -5.26 -1.52
C PHE A 42 -3.23 -5.84 -0.11
N LEU A 43 -3.91 -5.20 0.84
CA LEU A 43 -4.13 -5.71 2.19
C LEU A 43 -5.53 -6.31 2.28
N VAL A 44 -5.60 -7.63 2.17
CA VAL A 44 -6.85 -8.38 1.97
C VAL A 44 -7.06 -9.42 3.06
N ARG A 45 -8.32 -9.72 3.37
CA ARG A 45 -8.65 -10.74 4.38
C ARG A 45 -8.69 -12.16 3.83
N GLY A 46 -8.81 -12.32 2.52
CA GLY A 46 -8.92 -13.61 1.85
C GLY A 46 -8.91 -13.44 0.35
N ASP A 47 -9.89 -14.03 -0.34
CA ASP A 47 -10.05 -13.90 -1.79
C ASP A 47 -10.11 -12.43 -2.23
N VAL A 48 -9.71 -12.21 -3.48
CA VAL A 48 -9.87 -10.93 -4.19
C VAL A 48 -10.92 -11.16 -5.29
N PRO A 49 -12.22 -11.01 -5.00
CA PRO A 49 -13.29 -11.31 -5.96
C PRO A 49 -13.17 -10.48 -7.24
N LEU A 50 -12.62 -9.27 -7.12
CA LEU A 50 -12.43 -8.31 -8.20
C LEU A 50 -11.12 -8.55 -8.98
N ARG A 51 -10.42 -9.67 -8.77
CA ARG A 51 -9.17 -9.99 -9.49
C ARG A 51 -9.32 -9.89 -11.02
N PRO A 52 -10.38 -10.41 -11.67
CA PRO A 52 -10.53 -10.26 -13.12
C PRO A 52 -10.59 -8.81 -13.61
N LEU A 53 -11.07 -7.88 -12.78
CA LEU A 53 -11.04 -6.44 -13.08
C LEU A 53 -9.60 -5.90 -13.00
N TRP A 54 -8.87 -6.28 -11.96
CA TRP A 54 -7.48 -5.89 -11.78
C TRP A 54 -6.56 -6.48 -12.84
N ASP A 55 -6.75 -7.75 -13.22
CA ASP A 55 -6.00 -8.39 -14.31
C ASP A 55 -6.17 -7.59 -15.62
N LYS A 56 -7.41 -7.17 -15.95
CA LYS A 56 -7.68 -6.30 -17.11
C LYS A 56 -7.08 -4.90 -16.98
N PHE A 57 -7.07 -4.34 -15.77
CA PHE A 57 -6.49 -3.03 -15.51
C PHE A 57 -4.96 -3.03 -15.73
N PHE A 58 -4.29 -4.15 -15.48
CA PHE A 58 -2.84 -4.29 -15.58
C PHE A 58 -2.34 -4.84 -16.93
N ASP A 59 -3.23 -5.43 -17.73
CA ASP A 59 -2.91 -6.06 -19.01
C ASP A 59 -2.19 -5.10 -19.98
N GLY A 60 -1.03 -5.52 -20.50
CA GLY A 60 -0.24 -4.73 -21.45
C GLY A 60 0.56 -3.58 -20.84
N HIS A 61 0.70 -3.54 -19.51
CA HIS A 61 1.43 -2.49 -18.78
C HIS A 61 2.59 -3.04 -17.94
N GLU A 62 3.09 -4.23 -18.28
CA GLU A 62 4.19 -4.89 -17.57
C GLU A 62 5.43 -3.99 -17.49
N GLY A 63 6.04 -3.95 -16.30
CA GLY A 63 7.21 -3.11 -16.04
C GLY A 63 6.90 -1.70 -15.56
N LEU A 64 5.65 -1.24 -15.60
CA LEU A 64 5.19 0.05 -15.05
C LEU A 64 4.53 -0.08 -13.67
N TYR A 65 4.33 -1.30 -13.19
CA TYR A 65 3.74 -1.57 -11.89
C TYR A 65 4.40 -2.77 -11.20
N SER A 66 4.18 -2.86 -9.90
CA SER A 66 4.50 -4.01 -9.06
C SER A 66 3.30 -4.30 -8.17
N ILE A 67 3.01 -5.57 -7.88
CA ILE A 67 1.86 -5.97 -7.06
C ILE A 67 2.38 -6.70 -5.82
N TYR A 68 1.91 -6.28 -4.65
CA TYR A 68 2.21 -6.90 -3.38
C TYR A 68 0.89 -7.24 -2.69
N VAL A 69 0.76 -8.46 -2.18
CA VAL A 69 -0.47 -8.94 -1.55
C VAL A 69 -0.14 -9.47 -0.17
N HIS A 70 -0.86 -8.98 0.84
CA HIS A 70 -0.87 -9.51 2.19
C HIS A 70 -2.26 -10.06 2.49
N THR A 71 -2.33 -11.33 2.86
CA THR A 71 -3.56 -12.06 3.19
C THR A 71 -3.59 -12.44 4.66
N SER A 72 -4.79 -12.71 5.19
CA SER A 72 -4.91 -13.29 6.53
C SER A 72 -4.18 -14.64 6.60
N PRO A 73 -3.45 -14.93 7.69
CA PRO A 73 -2.77 -16.23 7.85
C PRO A 73 -3.73 -17.41 7.96
N ASP A 74 -4.99 -17.17 8.34
CA ASP A 74 -6.05 -18.18 8.43
C ASP A 74 -6.70 -18.49 7.07
N TYR A 75 -6.37 -17.70 6.03
CA TYR A 75 -6.90 -17.93 4.69
C TYR A 75 -6.18 -19.11 4.04
N THR A 76 -6.94 -20.17 3.77
CA THR A 76 -6.47 -21.44 3.19
C THR A 76 -6.87 -21.59 1.72
N GLY A 77 -7.40 -20.53 1.10
CA GLY A 77 -7.80 -20.54 -0.30
C GLY A 77 -6.61 -20.54 -1.27
N SER A 78 -6.90 -20.55 -2.56
CA SER A 78 -5.87 -20.70 -3.59
C SER A 78 -4.84 -19.56 -3.50
N PRO A 79 -3.53 -19.85 -3.55
CA PRO A 79 -2.51 -18.81 -3.54
C PRO A 79 -2.80 -17.83 -4.67
N THR A 80 -2.98 -16.55 -4.33
CA THR A 80 -3.24 -15.49 -5.31
C THR A 80 -2.11 -15.49 -6.36
N PRO A 81 -2.38 -15.87 -7.61
CA PRO A 81 -1.36 -15.89 -8.67
C PRO A 81 -1.27 -14.48 -9.30
N LEU A 82 -1.09 -13.48 -8.45
CA LEU A 82 -0.48 -12.21 -8.83
C LEU A 82 0.98 -12.39 -8.40
N SER A 83 1.90 -12.50 -9.36
CA SER A 83 3.32 -12.86 -9.19
C SER A 83 4.03 -12.21 -7.98
N PRO A 84 5.13 -12.83 -7.52
CA PRO A 84 5.09 -13.67 -6.33
C PRO A 84 4.46 -12.92 -5.15
N ALA A 85 3.33 -13.43 -4.69
CA ALA A 85 2.76 -13.05 -3.41
C ALA A 85 3.86 -13.14 -2.34
N VAL A 86 4.08 -12.03 -1.62
CA VAL A 86 4.70 -12.06 -0.29
C VAL A 86 3.68 -12.70 0.65
N SER A 87 3.41 -13.99 0.44
CA SER A 87 2.77 -14.87 1.40
C SER A 87 3.80 -15.17 2.48
N SER A 88 4.15 -14.16 3.29
CA SER A 88 4.76 -14.45 4.57
C SER A 88 3.69 -15.18 5.38
N ARG A 89 3.88 -16.48 5.61
CA ARG A 89 3.15 -17.23 6.63
C ARG A 89 3.34 -16.48 7.96
N ALA A 90 2.39 -15.63 8.29
CA ALA A 90 2.36 -14.93 9.55
C ALA A 90 1.74 -15.88 10.58
N SER A 91 2.49 -16.22 11.62
CA SER A 91 1.97 -16.97 12.75
C SER A 91 0.95 -16.11 13.52
N TRP A 92 -0.22 -16.69 13.79
CA TRP A 92 -1.27 -16.09 14.62
C TRP A 92 -0.76 -15.78 16.04
N GLY A 93 -1.14 -14.62 16.58
CA GLY A 93 -1.04 -14.34 18.01
C GLY A 93 -0.68 -12.91 18.44
N ASN A 94 -0.19 -12.02 17.57
CA ASN A 94 0.17 -10.64 18.00
C ASN A 94 0.49 -9.59 16.88
N ILE A 95 0.01 -9.73 15.64
CA ILE A 95 0.37 -8.79 14.55
C ILE A 95 -0.75 -7.76 14.32
N ASN A 96 -0.42 -6.47 14.42
CA ASN A 96 -1.32 -5.34 14.22
C ASN A 96 -1.50 -5.00 12.73
N LEU A 97 -2.61 -4.36 12.34
CA LEU A 97 -2.89 -3.97 10.94
C LEU A 97 -1.75 -3.12 10.34
N MET A 98 -1.13 -2.28 11.17
CA MET A 98 0.04 -1.47 10.82
C MET A 98 1.27 -2.30 10.45
N ASP A 99 1.48 -3.43 11.11
CA ASP A 99 2.64 -4.27 10.87
C ASP A 99 2.53 -4.92 9.48
N ALA A 100 1.31 -5.34 9.11
CA ALA A 100 1.01 -5.83 7.77
C ALA A 100 1.23 -4.75 6.70
N GLU A 101 0.79 -3.51 6.97
CA GLU A 101 1.01 -2.37 6.08
C GLU A 101 2.50 -2.03 5.92
N ARG A 102 3.25 -1.96 7.03
CA ARG A 102 4.71 -1.72 7.01
C ARG A 102 5.45 -2.84 6.31
N ARG A 103 5.02 -4.09 6.47
CA ARG A 103 5.62 -5.24 5.77
C ARG A 103 5.38 -5.16 4.26
N LEU A 104 4.16 -4.81 3.83
CA LEU A 104 3.87 -4.55 2.41
C LEU A 104 4.74 -3.42 1.85
N LEU A 105 4.80 -2.28 2.55
CA LEU A 105 5.62 -1.13 2.18
C LEU A 105 7.10 -1.47 2.13
N GLY A 106 7.63 -2.17 3.14
CA GLY A 106 9.02 -2.58 3.22
C GLY A 106 9.43 -3.46 2.04
N ASN A 107 8.61 -4.46 1.71
CA ASN A 107 8.83 -5.31 0.53
C ASN A 107 8.80 -4.50 -0.77
N ALA A 108 7.86 -3.57 -0.89
CA ALA A 108 7.74 -2.72 -2.07
C ALA A 108 8.91 -1.76 -2.23
N LEU A 109 9.49 -1.27 -1.12
CA LEU A 109 10.64 -0.38 -1.13
C LEU A 109 11.93 -1.08 -1.58
N LEU A 110 12.02 -2.41 -1.52
CA LEU A 110 13.19 -3.14 -2.02
C LEU A 110 13.37 -3.03 -3.54
N ASP A 111 12.29 -2.80 -4.30
CA ASP A 111 12.39 -2.44 -5.71
C ASP A 111 12.65 -0.92 -5.82
N VAL A 112 13.85 -0.57 -6.30
CA VAL A 112 14.27 0.82 -6.50
C VAL A 112 13.47 1.53 -7.59
N ALA A 113 12.79 0.79 -8.47
CA ALA A 113 11.91 1.33 -9.50
C ALA A 113 10.54 1.74 -8.95
N ASN A 114 10.09 1.18 -7.81
CA ASN A 114 8.85 1.59 -7.19
C ASN A 114 8.99 3.03 -6.65
N ALA A 115 8.27 3.95 -7.30
CA ALA A 115 8.32 5.38 -7.04
C ALA A 115 7.05 5.87 -6.31
N ARG A 116 5.94 5.16 -6.49
CA ARG A 116 4.61 5.47 -5.94
C ARG A 116 4.03 4.22 -5.29
N PHE A 117 3.28 4.36 -4.21
CA PHE A 117 2.79 3.26 -3.37
C PHE A 117 1.31 3.49 -3.05
N ALA A 118 0.43 2.59 -3.51
CA ALA A 118 -1.02 2.70 -3.33
C ALA A 118 -1.55 1.54 -2.48
N LEU A 119 -2.13 1.84 -1.32
CA LEU A 119 -2.74 0.83 -0.44
C LEU A 119 -4.20 0.58 -0.83
N LEU A 120 -4.52 -0.69 -1.06
CA LEU A 120 -5.82 -1.16 -1.52
C LEU A 120 -6.33 -2.32 -0.66
N SER A 121 -7.64 -2.53 -0.71
CA SER A 121 -8.32 -3.69 -0.10
C SER A 121 -9.03 -4.52 -1.17
N GLU A 122 -9.59 -5.66 -0.77
CA GLU A 122 -10.30 -6.57 -1.68
C GLU A 122 -11.52 -5.94 -2.39
N SER A 123 -12.06 -4.84 -1.84
CA SER A 123 -13.21 -4.12 -2.38
C SER A 123 -12.85 -2.85 -3.18
N CYS A 124 -11.57 -2.52 -3.33
CA CYS A 124 -11.15 -1.37 -4.11
C CYS A 124 -11.24 -1.68 -5.62
N ILE A 125 -11.65 -0.67 -6.39
CA ILE A 125 -11.62 -0.73 -7.86
C ILE A 125 -10.92 0.51 -8.42
N PRO A 126 -10.22 0.39 -9.56
CA PRO A 126 -9.78 1.56 -10.29
C PRO A 126 -11.01 2.27 -10.90
N ILE A 127 -10.94 3.60 -11.03
CA ILE A 127 -11.96 4.43 -11.70
C ILE A 127 -11.41 5.01 -13.00
N LEU A 128 -10.09 5.24 -13.06
CA LEU A 128 -9.37 5.69 -14.24
C LEU A 128 -8.63 4.51 -14.87
N GLY A 129 -8.50 4.51 -16.20
CA GLY A 129 -7.65 3.55 -16.91
C GLY A 129 -6.18 3.65 -16.48
N PHE A 130 -5.44 2.55 -16.60
CA PHE A 130 -4.05 2.48 -16.12
C PHE A 130 -3.15 3.59 -16.70
N PRO A 131 -3.15 3.90 -18.01
CA PRO A 131 -2.27 4.95 -18.54
C PRO A 131 -2.53 6.31 -17.90
N ALA A 132 -3.80 6.64 -17.65
CA ALA A 132 -4.19 7.91 -17.03
C ALA A 132 -3.79 7.95 -15.54
N LEU A 133 -4.05 6.86 -14.79
CA LEU A 133 -3.66 6.77 -13.39
C LEU A 133 -2.14 6.83 -13.24
N TYR A 134 -1.41 6.04 -14.03
CA TYR A 134 0.04 5.98 -14.01
C TYR A 134 0.64 7.36 -14.28
N ALA A 135 0.24 8.02 -15.38
CA ALA A 135 0.71 9.35 -15.72
C ALA A 135 0.42 10.38 -14.61
N TYR A 136 -0.76 10.32 -13.99
CA TYR A 136 -1.13 11.19 -12.87
C TYR A 136 -0.24 10.98 -11.64
N LEU A 137 -0.04 9.73 -11.22
CA LEU A 137 0.73 9.41 -10.01
C LEU A 137 2.23 9.66 -10.22
N THR A 138 2.80 9.20 -11.33
CA THR A 138 4.24 9.38 -11.60
C THR A 138 4.60 10.81 -12.00
N GLY A 139 3.64 11.60 -12.49
CA GLY A 139 3.82 13.03 -12.79
C GLY A 139 3.58 13.95 -11.59
N SER A 140 3.07 13.42 -10.47
CA SER A 140 2.77 14.21 -9.27
C SER A 140 3.99 14.41 -8.37
N ASN A 141 4.16 15.64 -7.87
CA ASN A 141 5.14 15.97 -6.84
C ASN A 141 4.56 15.88 -5.42
N THR A 142 3.33 15.39 -5.26
CA THR A 142 2.65 15.29 -3.97
C THR A 142 2.21 13.86 -3.68
N SER A 143 2.23 13.49 -2.41
CA SER A 143 1.57 12.28 -1.89
C SER A 143 0.09 12.58 -1.58
N PHE A 144 -0.79 11.59 -1.72
CA PHE A 144 -2.22 11.71 -1.44
C PHE A 144 -2.61 10.88 -0.21
N VAL A 145 -2.67 11.57 0.93
CA VAL A 145 -3.05 10.99 2.23
C VAL A 145 -4.21 11.78 2.83
N ASP A 146 -5.16 11.08 3.44
CA ASP A 146 -6.28 11.74 4.12
C ASP A 146 -5.86 12.32 5.46
N SER A 147 -6.25 13.57 5.71
CA SER A 147 -5.99 14.26 6.98
C SER A 147 -7.19 15.13 7.35
N PHE A 148 -7.95 14.66 8.34
CA PHE A 148 -9.15 15.30 8.84
C PHE A 148 -8.83 16.13 10.09
N ASP A 149 -9.30 17.39 10.09
CA ASP A 149 -9.27 18.25 11.27
C ASP A 149 -10.63 18.36 11.97
N ARG A 150 -11.28 17.23 12.26
CA ARG A 150 -12.61 17.25 12.90
C ARG A 150 -12.49 17.39 14.43
N ARG A 151 -13.26 18.32 15.01
CA ARG A 151 -13.24 18.62 16.46
C ARG A 151 -13.61 17.40 17.32
N ASP A 152 -14.55 16.59 16.84
CA ASP A 152 -15.02 15.34 17.48
C ASP A 152 -13.93 14.25 17.54
N GLY A 153 -13.18 14.05 16.45
CA GLY A 153 -12.07 13.11 16.38
C GLY A 153 -10.92 13.51 17.30
N ARG A 154 -10.60 14.81 17.35
CA ARG A 154 -9.58 15.35 18.28
C ARG A 154 -9.93 15.12 19.73
N ALA A 155 -11.17 15.44 20.13
CA ALA A 155 -11.61 15.28 21.51
C ALA A 155 -11.49 13.82 22.00
N ARG A 156 -11.85 12.85 21.15
CA ARG A 156 -11.82 11.42 21.50
C ARG A 156 -10.42 10.88 21.79
N HIS A 157 -9.40 11.33 21.03
CA HIS A 157 -8.06 10.74 21.11
C HIS A 157 -7.03 11.66 21.78
N ARG A 158 -7.41 12.89 22.16
CA ARG A 158 -6.49 13.89 22.75
C ARG A 158 -5.74 13.35 23.96
N GLU A 159 -6.43 12.69 24.89
CA GLU A 159 -5.82 12.17 26.12
C GLU A 159 -4.83 11.04 25.81
N PHE A 160 -5.22 10.08 24.97
CA PHE A 160 -4.34 9.00 24.53
C PHE A 160 -3.00 9.49 23.95
N PHE A 161 -3.03 10.52 23.11
CA PHE A 161 -1.82 11.11 22.51
C PHE A 161 -1.06 12.00 23.50
N ALA A 162 -1.76 12.76 24.35
CA ALA A 162 -1.13 13.63 25.34
C ALA A 162 -0.33 12.85 26.39
N GLU A 163 -0.85 11.70 26.86
CA GLU A 163 -0.14 10.78 27.76
C GLU A 163 1.18 10.23 27.18
N ARG A 164 1.36 10.35 25.86
CA ARG A 164 2.54 9.88 25.12
C ARG A 164 3.44 11.03 24.64
N ASN A 165 3.25 12.24 25.17
CA ASN A 165 3.96 13.46 24.75
C ASN A 165 3.78 13.80 23.26
N ILE A 166 2.65 13.40 22.65
CA ILE A 166 2.34 13.73 21.25
C ILE A 166 1.36 14.90 21.25
N SER A 167 1.86 16.07 20.82
CA SER A 167 1.05 17.28 20.73
C SER A 167 0.02 17.20 19.61
N LEU A 168 -1.02 18.04 19.69
CA LEU A 168 -1.99 18.19 18.60
C LEU A 168 -1.35 18.64 17.28
N ALA A 169 -0.14 19.20 17.27
CA ALA A 169 0.55 19.53 16.01
C ALA A 169 1.17 18.29 15.33
N GLN A 170 1.43 17.23 16.10
CA GLN A 170 2.13 16.02 15.66
C GLN A 170 1.19 14.91 15.17
N TRP A 171 -0.13 15.04 15.33
CA TRP A 171 -1.07 14.01 14.90
C TRP A 171 -2.33 14.58 14.24
N ARG A 172 -2.86 13.80 13.28
CA ARG A 172 -4.14 14.03 12.62
C ARG A 172 -4.86 12.69 12.46
N LYS A 173 -6.18 12.73 12.35
CA LYS A 173 -6.96 11.54 11.99
C LYS A 173 -7.07 11.47 10.48
N GLY A 174 -6.81 10.31 9.88
CA GLY A 174 -6.95 10.09 8.44
C GLY A 174 -7.80 8.87 8.13
N ALA A 175 -8.01 8.62 6.84
CA ALA A 175 -8.42 7.32 6.35
C ALA A 175 -7.18 6.41 6.27
N GLN A 176 -7.40 5.10 6.25
CA GLN A 176 -6.31 4.11 6.15
C GLN A 176 -5.64 4.12 4.77
N TRP A 177 -6.43 4.39 3.73
CA TRP A 177 -5.98 4.39 2.34
C TRP A 177 -5.04 5.56 2.09
N PHE A 178 -3.97 5.26 1.38
CA PHE A 178 -3.02 6.24 0.94
C PHE A 178 -2.57 5.93 -0.48
N GLU A 179 -2.14 6.98 -1.13
CA GLU A 179 -1.15 6.90 -2.16
C GLU A 179 0.02 7.81 -1.73
N MET A 180 1.25 7.32 -1.83
CA MET A 180 2.42 8.11 -1.44
C MET A 180 3.60 7.90 -2.36
N ASP A 181 4.44 8.93 -2.44
CA ASP A 181 5.75 8.83 -3.07
C ASP A 181 6.73 8.02 -2.20
N ARG A 182 7.87 7.67 -2.82
CA ARG A 182 8.93 6.91 -2.17
C ARG A 182 9.54 7.61 -0.96
N ALA A 183 9.63 8.94 -0.96
CA ALA A 183 10.23 9.66 0.16
C ALA A 183 9.34 9.53 1.40
N LEU A 184 8.03 9.72 1.25
CA LEU A 184 7.08 9.52 2.34
C LEU A 184 7.01 8.06 2.80
N ALA A 185 7.07 7.10 1.87
CA ALA A 185 7.12 5.67 2.23
C ALA A 185 8.35 5.31 3.07
N LEU A 186 9.51 5.92 2.78
CA LEU A 186 10.73 5.76 3.57
C LEU A 186 10.58 6.30 5.00
N GLU A 187 9.93 7.45 5.17
CA GLU A 187 9.62 7.99 6.51
C GLU A 187 8.72 7.02 7.30
N VAL A 188 7.69 6.44 6.66
CA VAL A 188 6.79 5.48 7.33
C VAL A 188 7.52 4.23 7.82
N VAL A 189 8.37 3.62 6.98
CA VAL A 189 9.08 2.38 7.37
C VAL A 189 10.25 2.62 8.33
N SER A 190 10.72 3.86 8.43
CA SER A 190 11.84 4.26 9.31
C SER A 190 11.35 4.91 10.61
N ASP A 191 10.05 5.11 10.78
CA ASP A 191 9.50 5.72 11.99
C ASP A 191 9.63 4.78 13.19
N GLU A 192 10.57 5.11 14.07
CA GLU A 192 10.76 4.50 15.39
C GLU A 192 10.16 5.38 16.52
N THR A 193 9.80 6.62 16.21
CA THR A 193 9.34 7.61 17.20
C THR A 193 7.88 7.38 17.58
N TYR A 194 6.99 7.19 16.59
CA TYR A 194 5.56 7.08 16.84
C TYR A 194 5.03 5.66 16.70
N TYR A 195 5.69 4.81 15.92
CA TYR A 195 5.21 3.46 15.64
C TYR A 195 5.00 2.59 16.88
N GLY A 196 5.97 2.56 17.81
CA GLY A 196 5.81 1.83 19.07
C GLY A 196 4.73 2.41 19.99
N PRO A 197 4.77 3.72 20.33
CA PRO A 197 3.83 4.32 21.26
C PRO A 197 2.36 4.39 20.79
N VAL A 198 2.10 4.45 19.48
CA VAL A 198 0.78 4.84 18.90
C VAL A 198 -0.01 3.70 18.26
N CYS A 199 0.62 2.57 17.92
CA CYS A 199 0.10 1.58 16.96
C CYS A 199 -1.35 1.07 17.16
N ALA A 200 -1.96 1.21 18.34
CA ALA A 200 -3.22 0.54 18.71
C ALA A 200 -4.55 1.20 18.25
N VAL A 201 -4.57 2.24 17.41
CA VAL A 201 -5.84 2.93 17.05
C VAL A 201 -6.25 2.67 15.61
N PHE A 202 -7.07 1.65 15.39
CA PHE A 202 -7.83 1.46 14.14
C PHE A 202 -9.30 1.12 14.38
N ALA A 203 -10.17 1.74 13.57
CA ALA A 203 -11.58 1.36 13.47
C ALA A 203 -11.96 1.27 11.99
N ARG A 204 -12.41 0.10 11.53
CA ARG A 204 -13.11 -0.07 10.25
C ARG A 204 -14.62 -0.04 10.48
N LYS A 205 -15.35 0.67 9.62
CA LYS A 205 -16.77 0.44 9.38
C LYS A 205 -17.05 0.66 7.90
N PHE A 206 -17.35 -0.41 7.17
CA PHE A 206 -18.04 -0.32 5.88
C PHE A 206 -19.39 -1.01 6.00
N LYS A 207 -20.37 -0.49 5.27
CA LYS A 207 -21.64 -1.17 5.03
C LYS A 207 -21.47 -2.12 3.84
N PRO A 208 -21.92 -3.39 3.94
CA PRO A 208 -21.78 -4.41 2.89
C PRO A 208 -22.38 -4.06 1.52
N GLU A 209 -23.32 -3.11 1.46
CA GLU A 209 -24.17 -2.90 0.28
C GLU A 209 -23.51 -2.11 -0.87
N ALA A 210 -22.26 -1.64 -0.74
CA ALA A 210 -21.62 -0.79 -1.75
C ALA A 210 -20.99 -1.55 -2.93
N LEU A 211 -20.84 -2.87 -2.84
CA LEU A 211 -20.10 -3.67 -3.81
C LEU A 211 -20.84 -3.86 -5.15
N ASP A 212 -22.16 -4.06 -5.10
CA ASP A 212 -22.97 -4.37 -6.29
C ASP A 212 -23.08 -3.15 -7.22
N ALA A 213 -23.22 -1.95 -6.66
CA ALA A 213 -23.29 -0.70 -7.45
C ALA A 213 -21.95 -0.38 -8.16
N LEU A 214 -20.81 -0.76 -7.58
CA LEU A 214 -19.49 -0.54 -8.16
C LEU A 214 -19.20 -1.50 -9.33
N LEU A 215 -19.67 -2.74 -9.24
CA LEU A 215 -19.55 -3.75 -10.29
C LEU A 215 -20.34 -3.40 -11.56
N GLU A 216 -21.48 -2.71 -11.45
CA GLU A 216 -22.24 -2.23 -12.61
C GLU A 216 -21.62 -1.01 -13.31
N LEU A 217 -20.84 -0.19 -12.59
CA LEU A 217 -20.26 1.04 -13.11
C LEU A 217 -18.90 0.82 -13.77
N ALA A 218 -18.09 -0.10 -13.27
CA ALA A 218 -16.73 -0.33 -13.76
C ALA A 218 -16.67 -0.62 -15.29
N PRO A 219 -17.52 -1.49 -15.89
CA PRO A 219 -17.49 -1.72 -17.33
C PRO A 219 -17.76 -0.47 -18.17
N LYS A 220 -18.55 0.48 -17.65
CA LYS A 220 -18.91 1.73 -18.36
C LYS A 220 -17.79 2.77 -18.31
N LEU A 221 -16.99 2.77 -17.26
CA LEU A 221 -15.84 3.67 -17.08
C LEU A 221 -14.62 3.25 -17.92
N PHE A 222 -14.47 1.95 -18.19
CA PHE A 222 -13.33 1.41 -18.94
C PHE A 222 -13.60 1.14 -20.42
N ALA A 223 -14.86 1.23 -20.87
CA ALA A 223 -15.23 0.98 -22.26
C ALA A 223 -15.22 2.23 -23.17
N SER A 224 -14.94 3.43 -22.64
CA SER A 224 -14.82 4.64 -23.46
C SER A 224 -13.39 4.83 -23.99
N GLY A 225 -13.03 4.02 -24.96
CA GLY A 225 -11.79 4.12 -25.72
C GLY A 225 -11.98 3.49 -27.10
N ASN A 226 -12.69 4.21 -27.97
CA ASN A 226 -12.62 4.04 -29.43
C ASN A 226 -12.19 5.38 -30.03
#